data_AF-A0A5D0MSD9-F1
#
_entry.id   AF-A0A5D0MSD9-F1
#
_cell.length_a   1.000
_cell.length_b   1.000
_cell.length_c   1.000
_cell.angle_alpha   90.00
_cell.angle_beta   90.00
_cell.angle_gamma   90.00
#
_symmetry.space_group_name_H-M   'P 1'
#
loop_
_entity.id
_entity.type
_entity.pdbx_description
1 polymer ?
#
loop_
_entity_poly.entity_id
_entity_poly.type
_entity_poly.pdbx_seq_one_letter_code
_entity_poly.pdbx_strand_id
1 'polypeptide(L)'
;MIERQQAEQLAAVWAQRDSERLGFPCTPVVDEFELGYLVTSTVAPDARALPGDLPTTVIDKETGEVSTWPRVPASAVEEMFRQRRPAAPRAPRTVDPASQLLREITRLPTPGAAAHLTVDGRLHVAQGVKGDVELHHHRLVRSYLDELPPGHLVRGGERHAEMVVVSDVLHEEDHRRAAEGLPRLTLDETKAILGRSRIEFFRIRESGDPAAGPAKVPCDSCVNFLVAFTALPWPALAYAEEWRSRPEVDPDPGRFPAEVANALVEAGWRPHFGDQVLAEAAVRDVRAVSGSRQGHAVFPAVMPTLTAFPGLETRRQGPGEQVWISRFGIRPWDLAHTADTLADFGSVLGARLFPLGTERGDSIIAVDEHGRIFALDQAGEWFLGPDIDAALTTLLLGRAPARVRDDGTW
;
A
#
# COMPACT_ATOMS: atom_id res chain seq x y z
N MET A 1 -16.68 -16.68 -6.39
CA MET A 1 -17.77 -16.03 -7.17
C MET A 1 -18.34 -14.93 -6.30
N ILE A 2 -18.57 -13.75 -6.87
CA ILE A 2 -19.19 -12.60 -6.18
C ILE A 2 -20.72 -12.76 -6.20
N GLU A 3 -21.32 -12.69 -5.02
CA GLU A 3 -22.76 -12.72 -4.85
C GLU A 3 -23.39 -11.33 -5.06
N ARG A 4 -24.67 -11.30 -5.41
CA ARG A 4 -25.39 -10.03 -5.66
C ARG A 4 -25.37 -9.13 -4.43
N GLN A 5 -25.58 -9.69 -3.25
CA GLN A 5 -25.54 -8.94 -1.99
C GLN A 5 -24.17 -8.28 -1.78
N GLN A 6 -23.07 -8.98 -2.11
CA GLN A 6 -21.72 -8.43 -2.02
C GLN A 6 -21.51 -7.31 -3.03
N ALA A 7 -22.00 -7.46 -4.26
CA ALA A 7 -21.94 -6.40 -5.28
C ALA A 7 -22.72 -5.15 -4.86
N GLU A 8 -23.90 -5.31 -4.25
CA GLU A 8 -24.71 -4.20 -3.71
C GLU A 8 -24.00 -3.50 -2.53
N GLN A 9 -23.34 -4.25 -1.65
CA GLN A 9 -22.52 -3.69 -0.57
C GLN A 9 -21.33 -2.89 -1.11
N LEU A 10 -20.60 -3.45 -2.09
CA LEU A 10 -19.49 -2.76 -2.75
C LEU A 10 -19.95 -1.48 -3.43
N ALA A 11 -21.07 -1.53 -4.17
CA ALA A 11 -21.64 -0.37 -4.81
C ALA A 11 -22.01 0.73 -3.80
N ALA A 12 -22.61 0.36 -2.67
CA ALA A 12 -22.92 1.31 -1.60
C ALA A 12 -21.66 1.96 -1.02
N VAL A 13 -20.60 1.19 -0.78
CA VAL A 13 -19.32 1.72 -0.30
C VAL A 13 -18.71 2.69 -1.32
N TRP A 14 -18.66 2.32 -2.60
CA TRP A 14 -18.11 3.18 -3.65
C TRP A 14 -18.93 4.45 -3.85
N ALA A 15 -20.25 4.37 -3.89
CA ALA A 15 -21.12 5.55 -4.00
C ALA A 15 -20.98 6.48 -2.79
N GLN A 16 -20.78 5.94 -1.59
CA GLN A 16 -20.50 6.75 -0.41
C GLN A 16 -19.16 7.48 -0.54
N ARG A 17 -18.10 6.80 -0.99
CA ARG A 17 -16.78 7.41 -1.25
C ARG A 17 -16.86 8.51 -2.33
N ASP A 18 -17.63 8.27 -3.40
CA ASP A 18 -17.89 9.27 -4.44
C ASP A 18 -18.65 10.47 -3.87
N SER A 19 -19.61 10.23 -2.97
CA SER A 19 -20.35 11.32 -2.32
C SER A 19 -19.44 12.25 -1.52
N GLU A 20 -18.48 11.67 -0.79
CA GLU A 20 -17.46 12.42 -0.05
C GLU A 20 -16.52 13.19 -0.98
N ARG A 21 -16.01 12.53 -2.03
CA ARG A 21 -15.08 13.15 -2.97
C ARG A 21 -15.72 14.30 -3.75
N LEU A 22 -16.99 14.16 -4.13
CA LEU A 22 -17.70 15.11 -4.97
C LEU A 22 -18.47 16.18 -4.17
N GLY A 23 -18.72 15.94 -2.89
CA GLY A 23 -19.44 16.87 -2.01
C GLY A 23 -20.96 16.88 -2.19
N PHE A 24 -21.54 15.87 -2.83
CA PHE A 24 -22.99 15.69 -2.97
C PHE A 24 -23.39 14.21 -2.97
N PRO A 25 -24.64 13.86 -2.57
CA PRO A 25 -25.05 12.47 -2.48
C PRO A 25 -25.02 11.74 -3.83
N CYS A 26 -24.37 10.58 -3.86
CA CYS A 26 -24.36 9.61 -4.94
C CYS A 26 -25.12 8.35 -4.49
N THR A 27 -26.07 7.90 -5.30
CA THR A 27 -26.86 6.69 -5.03
C THR A 27 -26.39 5.55 -5.94
N PRO A 28 -25.99 4.40 -5.39
CA PRO A 28 -25.54 3.27 -6.19
C PRO A 28 -26.68 2.67 -7.00
N VAL A 29 -26.36 2.19 -8.20
CA VAL A 29 -27.24 1.38 -9.04
C VAL A 29 -26.45 0.15 -9.46
N VAL A 30 -27.06 -1.02 -9.27
CA VAL A 30 -26.47 -2.32 -9.61
C VAL A 30 -27.41 -3.06 -10.54
N ASP A 31 -26.96 -3.27 -11.77
CA ASP A 31 -27.63 -4.11 -12.76
C ASP A 31 -26.87 -5.43 -12.89
N GLU A 32 -27.58 -6.55 -12.76
CA GLU A 32 -26.99 -7.89 -12.87
C GLU A 32 -27.20 -8.43 -14.29
N PHE A 33 -26.14 -9.00 -14.86
CA PHE A 33 -26.18 -9.75 -16.11
C PHE A 33 -25.41 -11.07 -15.96
N GLU A 34 -25.47 -11.93 -16.97
CA GLU A 34 -24.95 -13.31 -16.91
C GLU A 34 -23.51 -13.42 -16.37
N LEU A 35 -22.62 -12.50 -16.76
CA LEU A 35 -21.19 -12.58 -16.44
C LEU A 35 -20.76 -11.65 -15.30
N GLY A 36 -21.64 -10.81 -14.76
CA GLY A 36 -21.21 -9.76 -13.83
C GLY A 36 -22.29 -8.83 -13.32
N TYR A 37 -21.83 -7.83 -12.57
CA TYR A 37 -22.65 -6.74 -12.06
C TYR A 37 -22.13 -5.43 -12.62
N LEU A 38 -23.00 -4.68 -13.29
CA LEU A 38 -22.75 -3.32 -13.73
C LEU A 38 -23.11 -2.37 -12.58
N VAL A 39 -22.09 -1.68 -12.07
CA VAL A 39 -22.20 -0.73 -10.97
C VAL A 39 -22.03 0.68 -11.52
N THR A 40 -23.01 1.54 -11.24
CA THR A 40 -22.97 2.97 -11.54
C THR A 40 -23.47 3.77 -10.35
N SER A 41 -23.26 5.09 -10.38
CA SER A 41 -23.78 6.03 -9.40
C SER A 41 -24.69 7.05 -10.08
N THR A 42 -25.84 7.32 -9.47
CA THR A 42 -26.76 8.39 -9.87
C THR A 42 -26.67 9.54 -8.87
N VAL A 43 -26.92 10.76 -9.34
CA VAL A 43 -26.85 11.99 -8.56
C VAL A 43 -28.08 12.84 -8.83
N ALA A 44 -28.35 13.80 -7.95
CA ALA A 44 -29.46 14.73 -8.14
C ALA A 44 -29.31 15.52 -9.47
N PRO A 45 -30.41 15.90 -10.14
CA PRO A 45 -30.33 16.59 -11.44
C PRO A 45 -29.60 17.94 -11.42
N ASP A 46 -29.55 18.59 -10.26
CA ASP A 46 -28.84 19.84 -10.01
C ASP A 46 -27.36 19.65 -9.63
N ALA A 47 -26.94 18.41 -9.33
CA ALA A 47 -25.55 18.08 -9.06
C ALA A 47 -24.71 18.15 -10.35
N ARG A 48 -23.58 18.85 -10.28
CA ARG A 48 -22.67 19.04 -11.42
C ARG A 48 -21.54 18.02 -11.40
N ALA A 49 -21.85 16.75 -11.69
CA ALA A 49 -20.82 15.75 -11.96
C ALA A 49 -20.16 15.99 -13.32
N LEU A 50 -18.83 15.98 -13.37
CA LEU A 50 -18.03 16.10 -14.58
C LEU A 50 -17.85 14.73 -15.26
N PRO A 51 -17.53 14.69 -16.56
CA PRO A 51 -17.12 13.45 -17.21
C PRO A 51 -15.95 12.79 -16.46
N GLY A 52 -16.12 11.52 -16.10
CA GLY A 52 -15.14 10.74 -15.33
C GLY A 52 -15.42 10.69 -13.82
N ASP A 53 -16.27 11.58 -13.27
CA ASP A 53 -16.56 11.60 -11.83
C ASP A 53 -17.32 10.36 -11.36
N LEU A 54 -18.19 9.81 -12.19
CA LEU A 54 -19.02 8.65 -11.85
C LEU A 54 -18.74 7.55 -12.88
N PRO A 55 -17.74 6.69 -12.63
CA PRO A 55 -17.36 5.65 -13.57
C PRO A 55 -18.49 4.63 -13.73
N THR A 56 -18.53 4.00 -14.92
CA THR A 56 -19.34 2.80 -15.15
C THR A 56 -18.44 1.60 -14.94
N THR A 57 -18.74 0.77 -13.94
CA THR A 57 -17.84 -0.28 -13.48
C THR A 57 -18.50 -1.65 -13.65
N VAL A 58 -17.76 -2.66 -14.09
CA VAL A 58 -18.23 -4.05 -14.11
C VAL A 58 -17.41 -4.87 -13.12
N ILE A 59 -18.11 -5.61 -12.26
CA ILE A 59 -17.55 -6.67 -11.41
C ILE A 59 -17.79 -8.00 -12.12
N ASP A 60 -16.73 -8.70 -12.54
CA ASP A 60 -16.84 -10.07 -13.07
C ASP A 60 -17.34 -11.01 -11.96
N LYS A 61 -18.48 -11.66 -12.17
CA LYS A 61 -19.14 -12.51 -11.17
C LYS A 61 -18.24 -13.68 -10.76
N GLU A 62 -17.46 -14.21 -11.69
CA GLU A 62 -16.64 -15.40 -11.48
C GLU A 62 -15.37 -15.06 -10.70
N THR A 63 -14.63 -14.03 -11.14
CA THR A 63 -13.30 -13.70 -10.62
C THR A 63 -13.25 -12.55 -9.63
N GLY A 64 -14.30 -11.73 -9.54
CA GLY A 64 -14.27 -10.49 -8.78
C GLY A 64 -13.35 -9.42 -9.37
N GLU A 65 -12.92 -9.56 -10.63
CA GLU A 65 -12.14 -8.53 -11.31
C GLU A 65 -13.03 -7.32 -11.60
N VAL A 66 -12.48 -6.13 -11.36
CA VAL A 66 -13.16 -4.85 -11.56
C VAL A 66 -12.61 -4.16 -12.80
N SER A 67 -13.50 -3.68 -13.66
CA SER A 67 -13.12 -2.97 -14.89
C SER A 67 -13.99 -1.74 -15.13
N THR A 68 -13.39 -0.67 -15.65
CA THR A 68 -14.08 0.60 -15.95
C THR A 68 -14.43 0.69 -17.43
N TRP A 69 -15.65 1.13 -17.71
CA TRP A 69 -16.27 1.16 -19.04
C TRP A 69 -16.81 2.55 -19.40
N PRO A 70 -16.98 2.86 -20.69
CA PRO A 70 -17.62 4.10 -21.12
C PRO A 70 -19.05 4.21 -20.60
N ARG A 71 -19.53 5.45 -20.40
CA ARG A 71 -20.90 5.74 -19.97
C ARG A 71 -21.88 5.61 -21.14
N VAL A 72 -22.22 4.38 -21.49
CA VAL A 72 -23.18 3.99 -22.55
C VAL A 72 -24.30 3.13 -21.94
N PRO A 73 -25.41 2.83 -22.65
CA PRO A 73 -26.46 1.97 -22.11
C PRO A 73 -25.92 0.62 -21.62
N ALA A 74 -26.52 0.08 -20.55
CA ALA A 74 -26.05 -1.15 -19.89
C ALA A 74 -25.86 -2.31 -20.87
N SER A 75 -26.81 -2.54 -21.77
CA SER A 75 -26.74 -3.60 -22.79
C SER A 75 -25.50 -3.50 -23.70
N ALA A 76 -25.05 -2.27 -24.01
CA ALA A 76 -23.84 -2.06 -24.79
C ALA A 76 -22.58 -2.35 -23.97
N VAL A 77 -22.55 -1.99 -22.68
CA VAL A 77 -21.46 -2.37 -21.77
C VAL A 77 -21.38 -3.88 -21.63
N GLU A 78 -22.50 -4.58 -21.49
CA GLU A 78 -22.52 -6.04 -21.42
C GLU A 78 -21.96 -6.70 -22.68
N GLU A 79 -22.33 -6.22 -23.86
CA GLU A 79 -21.82 -6.73 -25.14
C GLU A 79 -20.32 -6.48 -25.26
N MET A 80 -19.86 -5.26 -24.94
CA MET A 80 -18.45 -4.91 -24.94
C MET A 80 -17.66 -5.76 -23.92
N PHE A 81 -18.23 -6.01 -22.74
CA PHE A 81 -17.63 -6.87 -21.72
C PHE A 81 -17.51 -8.31 -22.23
N ARG A 82 -18.57 -8.88 -22.81
CA ARG A 82 -18.54 -10.22 -23.44
C ARG A 82 -17.42 -10.33 -24.48
N GLN A 83 -17.24 -9.30 -25.30
CA GLN A 83 -16.22 -9.28 -26.37
C GLN A 83 -14.78 -9.16 -25.84
N ARG A 84 -14.55 -8.42 -24.74
CA ARG A 84 -13.21 -8.20 -24.19
C ARG A 84 -12.82 -9.16 -23.06
N ARG A 85 -13.79 -9.87 -22.47
CA ARG A 85 -13.54 -10.85 -21.41
C ARG A 85 -12.61 -11.95 -21.95
N PRO A 86 -11.47 -12.23 -21.29
CA PRO A 86 -10.55 -13.28 -21.73
C PRO A 86 -11.26 -14.64 -21.83
N ALA A 87 -10.94 -15.39 -22.90
CA ALA A 87 -11.45 -16.73 -23.10
C ALA A 87 -10.97 -17.69 -22.00
N ALA A 88 -11.75 -18.73 -21.73
CA ALA A 88 -11.35 -19.79 -20.81
C ALA A 88 -10.47 -20.85 -21.53
N PRO A 89 -9.52 -21.50 -20.83
CA PRO A 89 -9.10 -21.23 -19.45
C PRO A 89 -8.35 -19.89 -19.35
N ARG A 90 -8.45 -19.22 -18.20
CA ARG A 90 -7.79 -17.93 -17.96
C ARG A 90 -6.36 -18.13 -17.47
N ALA A 91 -5.52 -17.12 -17.69
CA ALA A 91 -4.21 -17.07 -17.07
C ALA A 91 -4.36 -17.06 -15.53
N PRO A 92 -3.49 -17.79 -14.80
CA PRO A 92 -3.42 -17.67 -13.35
C PRO A 92 -3.15 -16.22 -12.93
N ARG A 93 -3.63 -15.85 -11.73
CA ARG A 93 -3.31 -14.59 -11.09
C ARG A 93 -2.48 -14.85 -9.84
N THR A 94 -1.65 -13.89 -9.49
CA THR A 94 -0.86 -13.89 -8.26
C THR A 94 -1.74 -13.82 -7.03
N VAL A 95 -2.87 -13.10 -7.12
CA VAL A 95 -3.84 -12.95 -6.04
C VAL A 95 -5.23 -13.14 -6.60
N ASP A 96 -6.10 -13.78 -5.83
CA ASP A 96 -7.53 -13.84 -6.14
C ASP A 96 -8.15 -12.43 -6.06
N PRO A 97 -8.62 -11.86 -7.20
CA PRO A 97 -9.17 -10.50 -7.20
C PRO A 97 -10.40 -10.36 -6.31
N ALA A 98 -11.21 -11.41 -6.19
CA ALA A 98 -12.40 -11.40 -5.34
C ALA A 98 -12.04 -11.17 -3.86
N SER A 99 -10.96 -11.77 -3.37
CA SER A 99 -10.50 -11.61 -2.00
C SER A 99 -10.09 -10.16 -1.68
N GLN A 100 -9.41 -9.47 -2.61
CA GLN A 100 -9.08 -8.04 -2.43
C GLN A 100 -10.31 -7.16 -2.53
N LEU A 101 -11.18 -7.41 -3.52
CA LEU A 101 -12.40 -6.65 -3.73
C LEU A 101 -13.31 -6.71 -2.50
N LEU A 102 -13.57 -7.90 -1.96
CA LEU A 102 -14.47 -8.08 -0.82
C LEU A 102 -13.97 -7.40 0.44
N ARG A 103 -12.64 -7.24 0.61
CA ARG A 103 -12.07 -6.48 1.73
C ARG A 103 -12.48 -5.01 1.69
N GLU A 104 -12.76 -4.44 0.52
CA GLU A 104 -13.21 -3.05 0.41
C GLU A 104 -14.59 -2.79 1.02
N ILE A 105 -15.40 -3.84 1.24
CA ILE A 105 -16.72 -3.71 1.90
C ILE A 105 -16.54 -3.14 3.31
N THR A 106 -15.49 -3.55 4.00
CA THR A 106 -15.28 -3.23 5.42
C THR A 106 -14.05 -2.37 5.67
N ARG A 107 -13.12 -2.26 4.72
CA ARG A 107 -11.84 -1.55 4.89
C ARG A 107 -11.61 -0.51 3.81
N LEU A 108 -10.89 0.56 4.16
CA LEU A 108 -10.38 1.52 3.18
C LEU A 108 -9.19 0.95 2.38
N PRO A 109 -9.04 1.32 1.09
CA PRO A 109 -7.87 0.93 0.29
C PRO A 109 -6.59 1.68 0.69
N THR A 110 -6.69 2.73 1.52
CA THR A 110 -5.58 3.56 1.98
C THR A 110 -4.94 3.03 3.28
N PRO A 111 -3.64 3.27 3.54
CA PRO A 111 -2.67 3.62 2.53
C PRO A 111 -2.48 2.42 1.60
N GLY A 112 -2.39 2.63 0.30
CA GLY A 112 -2.18 1.57 -0.67
C GLY A 112 -1.18 1.98 -1.72
N ALA A 113 -0.97 1.11 -2.70
CA ALA A 113 -0.20 1.47 -3.87
C ALA A 113 -0.65 0.69 -5.11
N ALA A 114 -0.34 1.24 -6.28
CA ALA A 114 -0.53 0.62 -7.57
C ALA A 114 0.77 0.65 -8.38
N ALA A 115 1.04 -0.42 -9.12
CA ALA A 115 2.13 -0.50 -10.07
C ALA A 115 1.55 -0.64 -11.49
N HIS A 116 2.03 0.22 -12.38
CA HIS A 116 1.69 0.24 -13.80
C HIS A 116 2.89 -0.30 -14.58
N LEU A 117 2.75 -1.48 -15.18
CA LEU A 117 3.78 -2.10 -15.99
C LEU A 117 3.33 -2.13 -17.45
N THR A 118 4.00 -1.37 -18.31
CA THR A 118 3.72 -1.34 -19.74
C THR A 118 4.70 -2.26 -20.48
N VAL A 119 4.20 -3.30 -21.13
CA VAL A 119 4.97 -4.27 -21.94
C VAL A 119 4.41 -4.27 -23.35
N ASP A 120 5.27 -4.03 -24.36
CA ASP A 120 4.89 -3.98 -25.78
C ASP A 120 3.65 -3.09 -26.07
N GLY A 121 3.54 -1.97 -25.35
CA GLY A 121 2.42 -1.02 -25.47
C GLY A 121 1.14 -1.41 -24.73
N ARG A 122 1.09 -2.59 -24.10
CA ARG A 122 -0.01 -3.02 -23.22
C ARG A 122 0.27 -2.64 -21.78
N LEU A 123 -0.66 -1.93 -21.14
CA LEU A 123 -0.59 -1.59 -19.73
C LEU A 123 -1.17 -2.72 -18.88
N HIS A 124 -0.42 -3.14 -17.87
CA HIS A 124 -0.81 -4.04 -16.80
C HIS A 124 -0.79 -3.26 -15.48
N VAL A 125 -1.80 -3.47 -14.64
CA VAL A 125 -1.94 -2.78 -13.35
C VAL A 125 -2.17 -3.81 -12.27
N ALA A 126 -1.42 -3.68 -11.17
CA ALA A 126 -1.71 -4.39 -9.93
C ALA A 126 -1.64 -3.45 -8.74
N GLN A 127 -2.23 -3.87 -7.63
CA GLN A 127 -2.19 -3.17 -6.34
C GLN A 127 -1.42 -3.98 -5.31
N GLY A 128 -0.97 -3.30 -4.25
CA GLY A 128 -0.43 -3.97 -3.07
C GLY A 128 -1.51 -4.79 -2.36
N VAL A 129 -1.10 -5.91 -1.77
CA VAL A 129 -2.03 -6.95 -1.29
C VAL A 129 -2.19 -6.88 0.21
N LYS A 130 -3.40 -6.57 0.68
CA LYS A 130 -3.76 -6.54 2.10
C LYS A 130 -4.63 -7.72 2.51
N GLY A 131 -4.78 -7.93 3.82
CA GLY A 131 -5.59 -9.00 4.40
C GLY A 131 -4.95 -10.38 4.26
N ASP A 132 -5.57 -11.38 4.88
CA ASP A 132 -5.04 -12.75 4.98
C ASP A 132 -5.29 -13.54 3.68
N VAL A 133 -4.62 -13.12 2.62
CA VAL A 133 -4.71 -13.73 1.29
C VAL A 133 -3.41 -14.45 0.93
N GLU A 134 -3.56 -15.65 0.36
CA GLU A 134 -2.47 -16.45 -0.18
C GLU A 134 -1.96 -15.85 -1.50
N LEU A 135 -0.64 -15.86 -1.69
CA LEU A 135 0.00 -15.34 -2.90
C LEU A 135 0.49 -16.50 -3.76
N HIS A 136 0.02 -16.54 -5.00
CA HIS A 136 0.41 -17.51 -6.02
C HIS A 136 1.36 -16.88 -7.04
N HIS A 137 2.49 -16.36 -6.55
CA HIS A 137 3.53 -15.76 -7.40
C HIS A 137 3.98 -16.70 -8.52
N HIS A 138 4.25 -16.13 -9.69
CA HIS A 138 4.85 -16.83 -10.82
C HIS A 138 6.18 -17.46 -10.38
N ARG A 139 6.46 -18.66 -10.86
CA ARG A 139 7.60 -19.48 -10.40
C ARG A 139 8.95 -18.77 -10.41
N LEU A 140 9.18 -17.86 -11.36
CA LEU A 140 10.44 -17.11 -11.44
C LEU A 140 10.53 -16.05 -10.33
N VAL A 141 9.43 -15.37 -10.03
CA VAL A 141 9.33 -14.43 -8.90
C VAL A 141 9.44 -15.21 -7.59
N ARG A 142 8.82 -16.39 -7.51
CA ARG A 142 8.95 -17.29 -6.35
C ARG A 142 10.39 -17.75 -6.12
N SER A 143 11.08 -18.19 -7.18
CA SER A 143 12.51 -18.58 -7.09
C SER A 143 13.36 -17.43 -6.59
N TYR A 144 13.15 -16.22 -7.12
CA TYR A 144 13.85 -15.03 -6.64
C TYR A 144 13.61 -14.79 -5.14
N LEU A 145 12.34 -14.83 -4.70
CA LEU A 145 11.99 -14.63 -3.28
C LEU A 145 12.58 -15.71 -2.37
N ASP A 146 12.58 -16.97 -2.80
CA ASP A 146 13.12 -18.10 -2.02
C ASP A 146 14.66 -18.06 -1.92
N GLU A 147 15.34 -17.40 -2.85
CA GLU A 147 16.80 -17.23 -2.86
C GLU A 147 17.28 -16.03 -2.01
N LEU A 148 16.38 -15.13 -1.60
CA LEU A 148 16.75 -13.96 -0.81
C LEU A 148 17.20 -14.36 0.62
N PRO A 149 18.35 -13.88 1.11
CA PRO A 149 18.69 -14.02 2.52
C PRO A 149 17.70 -13.25 3.40
N PRO A 150 17.54 -13.63 4.68
CA PRO A 150 16.86 -12.78 5.66
C PRO A 150 17.38 -11.35 5.63
N GLY A 151 16.50 -10.39 5.88
CA GLY A 151 16.85 -8.97 5.84
C GLY A 151 16.85 -8.33 4.45
N HIS A 152 16.68 -9.09 3.35
CA HIS A 152 16.75 -8.53 1.98
C HIS A 152 15.38 -8.15 1.39
N LEU A 153 14.31 -8.45 2.11
CA LEU A 153 12.95 -8.07 1.77
C LEU A 153 12.43 -7.08 2.82
N VAL A 154 11.92 -5.93 2.39
CA VAL A 154 11.14 -5.06 3.28
C VAL A 154 9.95 -5.85 3.83
N ARG A 155 9.42 -5.39 4.96
CA ARG A 155 8.18 -5.90 5.55
C ARG A 155 7.08 -6.07 4.48
N GLY A 156 6.63 -7.31 4.29
CA GLY A 156 5.58 -7.64 3.32
C GLY A 156 5.93 -7.37 1.85
N GLY A 157 7.22 -7.26 1.51
CA GLY A 157 7.67 -6.90 0.16
C GLY A 157 7.14 -7.82 -0.95
N GLU A 158 6.85 -9.09 -0.62
CA GLU A 158 6.23 -10.06 -1.52
C GLU A 158 4.78 -9.69 -1.90
N ARG A 159 4.13 -8.81 -1.13
CA ARG A 159 2.76 -8.31 -1.37
C ARG A 159 2.72 -7.00 -2.15
N HIS A 160 3.87 -6.45 -2.51
CA HIS A 160 3.95 -5.16 -3.16
C HIS A 160 3.45 -5.21 -4.60
N ALA A 161 2.78 -4.12 -5.02
CA ALA A 161 2.15 -4.00 -6.34
C ALA A 161 3.13 -4.32 -7.48
N GLU A 162 4.41 -3.93 -7.33
CA GLU A 162 5.47 -4.13 -8.30
C GLU A 162 5.79 -5.61 -8.53
N MET A 163 5.80 -6.43 -7.48
CA MET A 163 6.03 -7.88 -7.61
C MET A 163 4.80 -8.58 -8.17
N VAL A 164 3.60 -8.15 -7.73
CA VAL A 164 2.33 -8.70 -8.21
C VAL A 164 2.15 -8.45 -9.71
N VAL A 165 2.38 -7.21 -10.19
CA VAL A 165 2.18 -6.89 -11.62
C VAL A 165 3.18 -7.63 -12.51
N VAL A 166 4.44 -7.77 -12.08
CA VAL A 166 5.44 -8.57 -12.81
C VAL A 166 5.00 -10.03 -12.84
N SER A 167 4.62 -10.59 -11.69
CA SER A 167 4.17 -11.97 -11.58
C SER A 167 2.95 -12.26 -12.48
N ASP A 168 1.95 -11.38 -12.50
CA ASP A 168 0.77 -11.51 -13.35
C ASP A 168 1.10 -11.47 -14.85
N VAL A 169 2.01 -10.59 -15.27
CA VAL A 169 2.50 -10.56 -16.66
C VAL A 169 3.17 -11.89 -17.04
N LEU A 170 3.98 -12.46 -16.15
CA LEU A 170 4.65 -13.73 -16.44
C LEU A 170 3.67 -14.91 -16.47
N HIS A 171 2.63 -14.91 -15.61
CA HIS A 171 1.54 -15.89 -15.70
C HIS A 171 0.78 -15.79 -17.03
N GLU A 172 0.46 -14.57 -17.49
CA GLU A 172 -0.19 -14.35 -18.78
C GLU A 172 0.68 -14.86 -19.95
N GLU A 173 1.99 -14.63 -19.89
CA GLU A 173 2.92 -15.07 -20.93
C GLU A 173 3.11 -16.59 -20.95
N ASP A 174 3.29 -17.23 -19.79
CA ASP A 174 3.38 -18.69 -19.69
C ASP A 174 2.07 -19.35 -20.14
N HIS A 175 0.92 -18.74 -19.84
CA HIS A 175 -0.39 -19.19 -20.29
C HIS A 175 -0.53 -19.13 -21.82
N ARG A 176 -0.11 -18.02 -22.45
CA ARG A 176 -0.08 -17.89 -23.91
C ARG A 176 0.84 -18.93 -24.56
N ARG A 177 2.06 -19.06 -24.04
CA ARG A 177 3.05 -20.05 -24.53
C ARG A 177 2.52 -21.47 -24.45
N ALA A 178 1.86 -21.83 -23.36
CA ALA A 178 1.26 -23.14 -23.19
C ALA A 178 0.18 -23.41 -24.26
N ALA A 179 -0.65 -22.42 -24.60
CA ALA A 179 -1.64 -22.54 -25.67
C ALA A 179 -1.01 -22.73 -27.06
N GLU A 180 0.22 -22.24 -27.25
CA GLU A 180 1.02 -22.41 -28.47
C GLU A 180 1.91 -23.67 -28.46
N GLY A 181 1.90 -24.46 -27.38
CA GLY A 181 2.75 -25.64 -27.21
C GLY A 181 4.24 -25.31 -26.97
N LEU A 182 4.54 -24.08 -26.55
CA LEU A 182 5.89 -23.61 -26.23
C LEU A 182 6.26 -23.90 -24.77
N PRO A 183 7.56 -24.05 -24.46
CA PRO A 183 8.03 -24.19 -23.09
C PRO A 183 7.79 -22.90 -22.29
N ARG A 184 7.66 -23.08 -20.97
CA ARG A 184 7.56 -21.97 -20.01
C ARG A 184 8.78 -21.04 -20.08
N LEU A 185 8.59 -19.77 -19.74
CA LEU A 185 9.57 -18.69 -19.75
C LEU A 185 10.85 -19.00 -18.98
N THR A 186 12.00 -18.87 -19.61
CA THR A 186 13.26 -18.81 -18.88
C THR A 186 13.46 -17.43 -18.24
N LEU A 187 14.43 -17.34 -17.32
CA LEU A 187 14.80 -16.06 -16.72
C LEU A 187 15.38 -15.08 -17.76
N ASP A 188 16.15 -15.58 -18.72
CA ASP A 188 16.74 -14.74 -19.77
C ASP A 188 15.69 -14.18 -20.73
N GLU A 189 14.69 -14.98 -21.11
CA GLU A 189 13.53 -14.48 -21.88
C GLU A 189 12.71 -13.47 -21.08
N THR A 190 12.51 -13.71 -19.79
CA THR A 190 11.83 -12.77 -18.89
C THR A 190 12.56 -11.42 -18.86
N LYS A 191 13.88 -11.43 -18.71
CA LYS A 191 14.70 -10.21 -18.76
C LYS A 191 14.62 -9.54 -20.13
N ALA A 192 14.59 -10.29 -21.23
CA ALA A 192 14.45 -9.70 -22.55
C ALA A 192 13.10 -8.98 -22.75
N ILE A 193 12.01 -9.53 -22.20
CA ILE A 193 10.66 -8.92 -22.23
C ILE A 193 10.62 -7.67 -21.35
N LEU A 194 10.99 -7.82 -20.07
CA LEU A 194 10.89 -6.74 -19.08
C LEU A 194 11.93 -5.64 -19.30
N GLY A 195 13.06 -5.93 -19.92
CA GLY A 195 14.08 -4.95 -20.32
C GLY A 195 13.59 -3.89 -21.33
N ARG A 196 12.42 -4.11 -21.95
CA ARG A 196 11.75 -3.15 -22.85
C ARG A 196 10.50 -2.53 -22.23
N SER A 197 10.21 -2.86 -20.98
CA SER A 197 9.03 -2.40 -20.27
C SER A 197 9.24 -1.01 -19.67
N ARG A 198 8.14 -0.37 -19.28
CA ARG A 198 8.15 0.80 -18.40
C ARG A 198 7.32 0.49 -17.17
N ILE A 199 7.90 0.68 -15.99
CA ILE A 199 7.19 0.56 -14.72
C ILE A 199 7.04 1.92 -14.02
N GLU A 200 5.86 2.19 -13.50
CA GLU A 200 5.53 3.35 -12.69
C GLU A 200 4.82 2.90 -11.41
N PHE A 201 5.16 3.51 -10.28
CA PHE A 201 4.61 3.19 -8.97
C PHE A 201 3.86 4.40 -8.41
N PHE A 202 2.65 4.19 -7.92
CA PHE A 202 1.75 5.24 -7.43
C PHE A 202 1.26 4.91 -6.03
N ARG A 203 1.22 5.93 -5.16
CA ARG A 203 0.62 5.82 -3.83
C ARG A 203 -0.88 6.05 -3.91
N ILE A 204 -1.64 5.20 -3.24
CA ILE A 204 -3.07 5.37 -2.99
C ILE A 204 -3.21 5.99 -1.61
N ARG A 205 -3.69 7.24 -1.57
CA ARG A 205 -3.82 8.07 -0.37
C ARG A 205 -5.23 8.64 -0.26
N GLU A 206 -5.52 9.26 0.87
CA GLU A 206 -6.78 9.98 1.07
C GLU A 206 -6.93 11.13 0.07
N SER A 207 -8.19 11.50 -0.18
CA SER A 207 -8.50 12.63 -1.06
C SER A 207 -7.87 13.92 -0.52
N GLY A 208 -7.19 14.67 -1.39
CA GLY A 208 -6.51 15.91 -1.00
C GLY A 208 -5.11 15.73 -0.41
N ASP A 209 -4.64 14.50 -0.17
CA ASP A 209 -3.27 14.25 0.27
C ASP A 209 -2.27 14.63 -0.86
N PRO A 210 -1.33 15.58 -0.63
CA PRO A 210 -0.35 16.00 -1.64
C PRO A 210 0.67 14.91 -2.00
N ALA A 211 0.77 13.84 -1.22
CA ALA A 211 1.61 12.68 -1.54
C ALA A 211 0.98 11.76 -2.61
N ALA A 212 -0.30 11.93 -2.91
CA ALA A 212 -1.04 11.20 -3.96
C ALA A 212 -0.74 11.75 -5.37
N GLY A 213 -0.83 10.90 -6.39
CA GLY A 213 -0.88 11.33 -7.80
C GLY A 213 0.39 11.07 -8.63
N PRO A 214 1.56 11.68 -8.34
CA PRO A 214 2.73 11.50 -9.18
C PRO A 214 3.39 10.13 -8.94
N ALA A 215 4.01 9.59 -9.98
CA ALA A 215 4.83 8.39 -9.87
C ALA A 215 5.98 8.59 -8.88
N LYS A 216 6.24 7.59 -8.04
CA LYS A 216 7.28 7.59 -7.01
C LYS A 216 8.31 6.50 -7.28
N VAL A 217 9.46 6.61 -6.62
CA VAL A 217 10.46 5.54 -6.62
C VAL A 217 9.93 4.39 -5.76
N PRO A 218 9.93 3.14 -6.26
CA PRO A 218 9.57 1.95 -5.49
C PRO A 218 10.35 1.80 -4.19
N CYS A 219 9.86 0.93 -3.29
CA CYS A 219 10.58 0.56 -2.08
C CYS A 219 11.92 -0.14 -2.40
N ASP A 220 12.78 -0.31 -1.40
CA ASP A 220 14.16 -0.81 -1.56
C ASP A 220 14.20 -2.19 -2.21
N SER A 221 13.39 -3.12 -1.71
CA SER A 221 13.31 -4.48 -2.26
C SER A 221 12.67 -4.51 -3.64
N CYS A 222 11.69 -3.65 -3.92
CA CYS A 222 11.11 -3.55 -5.25
C CYS A 222 12.12 -3.00 -6.26
N VAL A 223 12.94 -2.02 -5.89
CA VAL A 223 14.07 -1.56 -6.74
C VAL A 223 15.02 -2.72 -7.04
N ASN A 224 15.48 -3.44 -6.01
CA ASN A 224 16.38 -4.59 -6.19
C ASN A 224 15.77 -5.67 -7.10
N PHE A 225 14.50 -6.03 -6.88
CA PHE A 225 13.76 -6.99 -7.68
C PHE A 225 13.61 -6.54 -9.13
N LEU A 226 13.15 -5.31 -9.37
CA LEU A 226 12.90 -4.80 -10.70
C LEU A 226 14.20 -4.67 -11.51
N VAL A 227 15.34 -4.37 -10.87
CA VAL A 227 16.65 -4.42 -11.52
C VAL A 227 17.06 -5.86 -11.84
N ALA A 228 16.85 -6.81 -10.92
CA ALA A 228 17.15 -8.23 -11.15
C ALA A 228 16.35 -8.83 -12.32
N PHE A 229 15.11 -8.35 -12.52
CA PHE A 229 14.22 -8.70 -13.63
C PHE A 229 14.35 -7.75 -14.82
N THR A 230 15.25 -6.77 -14.77
CA THR A 230 15.53 -5.74 -15.80
C THR A 230 14.36 -4.81 -16.16
N ALA A 231 13.27 -4.81 -15.37
CA ALA A 231 12.19 -3.82 -15.47
C ALA A 231 12.63 -2.41 -15.02
N LEU A 232 13.74 -2.31 -14.29
CA LEU A 232 14.46 -1.06 -14.03
C LEU A 232 15.93 -1.18 -14.46
N PRO A 233 16.58 -0.07 -14.88
CA PRO A 233 17.99 -0.08 -15.25
C PRO A 233 18.88 -0.15 -14.00
N TRP A 234 20.07 -0.71 -14.14
CA TRP A 234 21.02 -0.90 -13.01
C TRP A 234 21.32 0.36 -12.17
N PRO A 235 21.35 1.61 -12.69
CA PRO A 235 21.59 2.79 -11.85
C PRO A 235 20.51 3.02 -10.79
N ALA A 236 19.31 2.42 -10.95
CA ALA A 236 18.25 2.50 -9.96
C ALA A 236 18.66 1.88 -8.61
N LEU A 237 19.65 0.99 -8.58
CA LEU A 237 20.20 0.41 -7.34
C LEU A 237 20.73 1.48 -6.37
N ALA A 238 21.07 2.69 -6.84
CA ALA A 238 21.44 3.80 -5.96
C ALA A 238 20.34 4.17 -4.94
N TYR A 239 19.06 3.89 -5.24
CA TYR A 239 17.96 4.11 -4.30
C TYR A 239 17.88 3.04 -3.20
N ALA A 240 18.53 1.90 -3.39
CA ALA A 240 18.60 0.78 -2.46
C ALA A 240 20.02 0.60 -1.86
N GLU A 241 20.89 1.61 -2.01
CA GLU A 241 22.26 1.55 -1.51
C GLU A 241 22.27 1.49 0.03
N GLU A 242 23.07 0.55 0.55
CA GLU A 242 23.22 0.36 1.99
C GLU A 242 23.86 1.58 2.65
N TRP A 243 23.26 2.05 3.73
CA TRP A 243 23.81 3.09 4.58
C TRP A 243 23.89 2.59 6.02
N ARG A 244 25.12 2.47 6.52
CA ARG A 244 25.40 2.14 7.93
C ARG A 244 25.67 3.40 8.73
N SER A 245 25.08 3.46 9.90
CA SER A 245 25.35 4.56 10.84
C SER A 245 26.74 4.43 11.43
N ARG A 246 27.39 5.57 11.63
CA ARG A 246 28.70 5.66 12.25
C ARG A 246 28.55 5.52 13.77
N PRO A 247 29.58 5.07 14.50
CA PRO A 247 29.59 5.16 15.96
C PRO A 247 29.41 6.61 16.41
N GLU A 248 28.47 6.84 17.31
CA GLU A 248 28.13 8.15 17.86
C GLU A 248 28.19 8.11 19.40
N VAL A 249 28.15 9.29 20.02
CA VAL A 249 28.02 9.39 21.48
C VAL A 249 26.55 9.25 21.86
N ASP A 250 26.23 8.18 22.59
CA ASP A 250 24.89 7.93 23.11
C ASP A 250 24.51 8.97 24.18
N PRO A 251 23.49 9.82 23.95
CA PRO A 251 23.05 10.81 24.93
C PRO A 251 22.30 10.18 26.12
N ASP A 252 21.85 8.92 26.02
CA ASP A 252 21.13 8.20 27.07
C ASP A 252 21.60 6.73 27.18
N PRO A 253 22.81 6.50 27.72
CA PRO A 253 23.46 5.20 27.73
C PRO A 253 22.61 4.08 28.34
N GLY A 254 22.41 3.02 27.55
CA GLY A 254 21.72 1.80 27.99
C GLY A 254 20.23 1.75 27.67
N ARG A 255 19.65 2.84 27.13
CA ARG A 255 18.28 2.84 26.62
C ARG A 255 18.12 2.01 25.35
N PHE A 256 19.13 2.04 24.47
CA PHE A 256 19.12 1.36 23.18
C PHE A 256 20.38 0.50 22.96
N PRO A 257 20.30 -0.55 22.12
CA PRO A 257 21.48 -1.17 21.54
C PRO A 257 22.34 -0.14 20.80
N ALA A 258 23.66 -0.32 20.80
CA ALA A 258 24.59 0.67 20.25
C ALA A 258 24.29 1.04 18.78
N GLU A 259 23.94 0.08 17.92
CA GLU A 259 23.59 0.35 16.52
C GLU A 259 22.33 1.22 16.39
N VAL A 260 21.33 1.02 17.26
CA VAL A 260 20.10 1.81 17.29
C VAL A 260 20.40 3.22 17.78
N ALA A 261 21.13 3.36 18.88
CA ALA A 261 21.54 4.67 19.40
C ALA A 261 22.32 5.46 18.33
N ASN A 262 23.30 4.84 17.68
CA ASN A 262 24.08 5.45 16.60
C ASN A 262 23.18 6.00 15.48
N ALA A 263 22.21 5.20 15.02
CA ALA A 263 21.31 5.61 13.95
C ALA A 263 20.36 6.74 14.38
N LEU A 264 19.85 6.71 15.61
CA LEU A 264 19.00 7.77 16.16
C LEU A 264 19.79 9.07 16.33
N VAL A 265 21.02 8.99 16.82
CA VAL A 265 21.91 10.15 17.00
C VAL A 265 22.31 10.73 15.66
N GLU A 266 22.61 9.93 14.63
CA GLU A 266 22.81 10.44 13.27
C GLU A 266 21.55 11.10 12.70
N ALA A 267 20.37 10.57 13.05
CA ALA A 267 19.06 11.07 12.63
C ALA A 267 18.57 12.32 13.38
N GLY A 268 19.38 12.87 14.29
CA GLY A 268 19.11 14.12 15.00
C GLY A 268 18.60 13.97 16.43
N TRP A 269 18.50 12.76 16.98
CA TRP A 269 18.07 12.57 18.37
C TRP A 269 19.06 13.19 19.36
N ARG A 270 18.67 14.32 19.97
CA ARG A 270 19.40 15.01 21.04
C ARG A 270 18.36 15.51 22.05
N PRO A 271 18.09 14.77 23.14
CA PRO A 271 17.08 15.16 24.12
C PRO A 271 17.26 16.61 24.57
N HIS A 272 16.23 17.42 24.41
CA HIS A 272 16.27 18.85 24.65
C HIS A 272 14.97 19.36 25.28
N PHE A 273 15.04 20.40 26.11
CA PHE A 273 13.85 20.94 26.79
C PHE A 273 12.81 21.52 25.81
N GLY A 274 13.22 21.92 24.61
CA GLY A 274 12.36 22.45 23.55
C GLY A 274 11.56 21.38 22.78
N ASP A 275 11.83 20.10 23.00
CA ASP A 275 11.17 18.99 22.29
C ASP A 275 9.65 18.97 22.50
N GLN A 276 9.19 19.42 23.67
CA GLN A 276 7.77 19.58 23.96
C GLN A 276 7.10 20.61 23.03
N VAL A 277 7.77 21.73 22.76
CA VAL A 277 7.23 22.79 21.90
C VAL A 277 7.08 22.30 20.45
N LEU A 278 8.05 21.52 19.97
CA LEU A 278 8.00 20.89 18.65
C LEU A 278 6.84 19.89 18.56
N ALA A 279 6.66 19.05 19.58
CA ALA A 279 5.55 18.11 19.63
C ALA A 279 4.18 18.82 19.66
N GLU A 280 4.03 19.89 20.44
CA GLU A 280 2.80 20.68 20.51
C GLU A 280 2.47 21.35 19.17
N ALA A 281 3.49 21.85 18.46
CA ALA A 281 3.33 22.39 17.11
C ALA A 281 2.90 21.30 16.12
N ALA A 282 3.57 20.14 16.12
CA ALA A 282 3.21 19.02 15.25
C ALA A 282 1.76 18.56 15.45
N VAL A 283 1.32 18.45 16.72
CA VAL A 283 -0.08 18.11 17.03
C VAL A 283 -1.05 19.15 16.51
N ARG A 284 -0.72 20.45 16.64
CA ARG A 284 -1.55 21.53 16.10
C ARG A 284 -1.70 21.42 14.58
N ASP A 285 -0.59 21.20 13.87
CA ASP A 285 -0.55 21.14 12.40
C ASP A 285 -1.32 19.93 11.87
N VAL A 286 -1.14 18.76 12.48
CA VAL A 286 -1.90 17.54 12.13
C VAL A 286 -3.40 17.75 12.32
N ARG A 287 -3.81 18.40 13.41
CA ARG A 287 -5.24 18.65 13.69
C ARG A 287 -5.87 19.74 12.83
N ALA A 288 -5.05 20.58 12.18
CA ALA A 288 -5.55 21.61 11.28
C ALA A 288 -6.14 21.02 9.99
N VAL A 289 -5.80 19.77 9.67
CA VAL A 289 -6.34 19.02 8.54
C VAL A 289 -7.35 18.00 9.06
N SER A 290 -8.52 17.96 8.42
CA SER A 290 -9.54 16.93 8.65
C SER A 290 -9.61 16.02 7.43
N GLY A 291 -9.87 14.75 7.67
CA GLY A 291 -10.30 13.81 6.63
C GLY A 291 -11.72 14.11 6.16
N SER A 292 -12.23 13.27 5.29
CA SER A 292 -13.60 13.38 4.76
C SER A 292 -14.66 13.13 5.83
N ARG A 293 -14.38 12.25 6.81
CA ARG A 293 -15.30 11.92 7.91
C ARG A 293 -14.69 12.15 9.28
N GLN A 294 -13.38 12.03 9.39
CA GLN A 294 -12.68 11.94 10.66
C GLN A 294 -11.68 13.09 10.83
N GLY A 295 -11.41 13.44 12.09
CA GLY A 295 -10.31 14.32 12.45
C GLY A 295 -9.38 13.60 13.42
N HIS A 296 -8.09 13.95 13.42
CA HIS A 296 -7.14 13.37 14.35
C HIS A 296 -7.48 13.77 15.80
N ALA A 297 -7.70 12.76 16.64
CA ALA A 297 -7.93 12.92 18.07
C ALA A 297 -6.63 12.82 18.87
N VAL A 298 -6.45 13.68 19.87
CA VAL A 298 -5.28 13.64 20.77
C VAL A 298 -5.66 12.92 22.05
N PHE A 299 -4.79 12.03 22.49
CA PHE A 299 -4.93 11.24 23.71
C PHE A 299 -3.59 11.20 24.47
N PRO A 300 -3.57 10.75 25.75
CA PRO A 300 -2.41 10.92 26.63
C PRO A 300 -1.08 10.38 26.08
N ALA A 301 -1.10 9.31 25.29
CA ALA A 301 0.11 8.73 24.71
C ALA A 301 0.76 9.60 23.60
N VAL A 302 0.02 10.48 22.92
CA VAL A 302 0.55 11.23 21.76
C VAL A 302 1.72 12.12 22.14
N MET A 303 1.56 12.94 23.17
CA MET A 303 2.54 13.96 23.53
C MET A 303 3.88 13.34 23.99
N PRO A 304 3.90 12.39 24.95
CA PRO A 304 5.15 11.74 25.35
C PRO A 304 5.87 11.05 24.19
N THR A 305 5.14 10.37 23.31
CA THR A 305 5.72 9.67 22.16
C THR A 305 6.38 10.64 21.18
N LEU A 306 5.72 11.76 20.83
CA LEU A 306 6.28 12.76 19.93
C LEU A 306 7.45 13.52 20.56
N THR A 307 7.36 13.85 21.85
CA THR A 307 8.43 14.54 22.57
C THR A 307 9.68 13.68 22.73
N ALA A 308 9.56 12.34 22.71
CA ALA A 308 10.72 11.47 22.84
C ALA A 308 11.65 11.53 21.61
N PHE A 309 11.11 11.73 20.40
CA PHE A 309 11.86 11.72 19.13
C PHE A 309 11.31 12.74 18.11
N PRO A 310 11.28 14.05 18.43
CA PRO A 310 10.68 15.03 17.53
C PRO A 310 11.53 15.24 16.28
N GLY A 311 10.93 15.14 15.09
CA GLY A 311 11.58 15.51 13.84
C GLY A 311 12.74 14.59 13.41
N LEU A 312 12.80 13.36 13.92
CA LEU A 312 13.81 12.37 13.56
C LEU A 312 13.75 12.06 12.05
N GLU A 313 14.90 11.94 11.38
CA GLU A 313 14.98 11.48 9.99
C GLU A 313 16.19 10.55 9.79
N THR A 314 15.92 9.25 9.68
CA THR A 314 16.96 8.23 9.64
C THR A 314 17.57 8.08 8.25
N ARG A 315 18.86 7.76 8.23
CA ARG A 315 19.58 7.39 7.01
C ARG A 315 19.88 5.90 6.92
N ARG A 316 19.82 5.19 8.06
CA ARG A 316 20.06 3.75 8.14
C ARG A 316 19.19 3.04 7.10
N GLN A 317 19.86 2.28 6.25
CA GLN A 317 19.23 1.54 5.16
C GLN A 317 20.08 0.31 4.86
N GLY A 318 19.45 -0.82 4.53
CA GLY A 318 20.17 -2.04 4.18
C GLY A 318 19.58 -3.30 4.79
N PRO A 319 20.27 -4.45 4.64
CA PRO A 319 19.83 -5.69 5.25
C PRO A 319 19.74 -5.60 6.78
N GLY A 320 18.60 -6.02 7.34
CA GLY A 320 18.39 -6.16 8.78
C GLY A 320 18.45 -7.62 9.25
N GLU A 321 18.07 -7.85 10.51
CA GLU A 321 18.04 -9.19 11.11
C GLU A 321 17.07 -10.14 10.36
N GLN A 322 15.91 -9.63 9.94
CA GLN A 322 14.83 -10.43 9.34
C GLN A 322 14.21 -9.74 8.12
N VAL A 323 14.04 -8.41 8.15
CA VAL A 323 13.52 -7.59 7.04
C VAL A 323 14.50 -6.46 6.70
N TRP A 324 14.38 -5.90 5.51
CA TRP A 324 15.17 -4.75 5.08
C TRP A 324 14.84 -3.53 5.92
N ILE A 325 15.89 -2.83 6.36
CA ILE A 325 15.77 -1.56 7.08
C ILE A 325 15.56 -0.46 6.04
N SER A 326 14.38 0.15 6.04
CA SER A 326 14.09 1.32 5.22
C SER A 326 14.23 2.61 6.02
N ARG A 327 14.59 3.70 5.33
CA ARG A 327 14.65 5.03 5.94
C ARG A 327 13.26 5.46 6.40
N PHE A 328 13.21 6.06 7.58
CA PHE A 328 11.97 6.59 8.15
C PHE A 328 12.19 7.92 8.87
N GLY A 329 11.12 8.64 9.10
CA GLY A 329 11.15 9.84 9.91
C GLY A 329 9.92 10.00 10.79
N ILE A 330 10.07 10.71 11.91
CA ILE A 330 9.01 11.07 12.85
C ILE A 330 8.60 12.52 12.59
N ARG A 331 7.77 12.69 11.55
CA ARG A 331 7.28 13.97 11.05
C ARG A 331 5.76 13.88 10.84
N PRO A 332 4.95 14.10 11.89
CA PRO A 332 3.51 13.87 11.83
C PRO A 332 2.78 14.72 10.77
N TRP A 333 3.28 15.94 10.50
CA TRP A 333 2.65 16.87 9.56
C TRP A 333 2.62 16.36 8.11
N ASP A 334 3.53 15.46 7.73
CA ASP A 334 3.51 14.80 6.41
C ASP A 334 2.29 13.87 6.25
N LEU A 335 1.54 13.63 7.34
CA LEU A 335 0.47 12.63 7.45
C LEU A 335 -0.83 13.25 7.96
N ALA A 336 -0.97 14.57 7.90
CA ALA A 336 -2.17 15.27 8.38
C ALA A 336 -3.46 14.87 7.63
N HIS A 337 -3.32 14.31 6.43
CA HIS A 337 -4.41 13.77 5.61
C HIS A 337 -4.67 12.28 5.84
N THR A 338 -4.37 11.72 7.02
CA THR A 338 -4.50 10.26 7.28
C THR A 338 -5.61 9.92 8.27
N ALA A 339 -6.51 10.86 8.55
CA ALA A 339 -7.49 10.73 9.61
C ALA A 339 -8.50 9.61 9.35
N ASP A 340 -9.00 9.46 8.12
CA ASP A 340 -9.98 8.42 7.80
C ASP A 340 -9.34 7.03 7.80
N THR A 341 -8.12 6.93 7.27
CA THR A 341 -7.30 5.71 7.23
C THR A 341 -6.97 5.22 8.63
N LEU A 342 -6.54 6.11 9.52
CA LEU A 342 -6.22 5.75 10.90
C LEU A 342 -7.48 5.47 11.73
N ALA A 343 -8.61 6.07 11.41
CA ALA A 343 -9.88 5.73 12.04
C ALA A 343 -10.41 4.37 11.59
N ASP A 344 -10.30 4.03 10.30
CA ASP A 344 -10.61 2.71 9.75
C ASP A 344 -9.83 1.63 10.48
N PHE A 345 -8.50 1.78 10.56
CA PHE A 345 -7.68 0.80 11.28
C PHE A 345 -7.91 0.82 12.80
N GLY A 346 -8.13 2.00 13.38
CA GLY A 346 -8.46 2.13 14.80
C GLY A 346 -9.76 1.41 15.19
N SER A 347 -10.73 1.33 14.27
CA SER A 347 -11.96 0.55 14.48
C SER A 347 -11.70 -0.95 14.60
N VAL A 348 -10.70 -1.47 13.88
CA VAL A 348 -10.26 -2.87 13.95
C VAL A 348 -9.51 -3.15 15.25
N LEU A 349 -8.66 -2.21 15.68
CA LEU A 349 -7.93 -2.34 16.95
C LEU A 349 -8.79 -2.11 18.20
N GLY A 350 -9.96 -1.49 18.05
CA GLY A 350 -10.73 -0.95 19.16
C GLY A 350 -9.99 0.16 19.92
N ALA A 351 -9.10 0.89 19.24
CA ALA A 351 -8.26 1.93 19.82
C ALA A 351 -8.07 3.11 18.85
N ARG A 352 -8.02 4.33 19.38
CA ARG A 352 -7.74 5.52 18.56
C ARG A 352 -6.25 5.58 18.19
N LEU A 353 -5.95 6.09 17.00
CA LEU A 353 -4.60 6.22 16.46
C LEU A 353 -4.26 7.69 16.13
N PHE A 354 -2.97 8.02 16.25
CA PHE A 354 -2.41 9.31 15.88
C PHE A 354 -1.14 9.12 15.02
N PRO A 355 -0.97 9.84 13.90
CA PRO A 355 0.18 9.66 13.02
C PRO A 355 1.46 10.19 13.68
N LEU A 356 2.56 9.44 13.52
CA LEU A 356 3.88 9.83 14.01
C LEU A 356 4.82 10.18 12.87
N GLY A 357 4.81 9.39 11.81
CA GLY A 357 5.91 9.38 10.86
C GLY A 357 5.75 8.38 9.73
N THR A 358 6.73 8.30 8.86
CA THR A 358 6.64 7.48 7.64
C THR A 358 7.95 6.78 7.31
N GLU A 359 7.85 5.53 6.83
CA GLU A 359 8.93 4.86 6.10
C GLU A 359 8.82 5.21 4.62
N ARG A 360 9.85 5.89 4.08
CA ARG A 360 9.98 6.33 2.68
C ARG A 360 8.82 7.15 2.10
N GLY A 361 7.91 7.66 2.92
CA GLY A 361 6.68 8.31 2.47
C GLY A 361 5.63 7.31 1.96
N ASP A 362 5.81 6.00 2.21
CA ASP A 362 4.92 4.91 1.79
C ASP A 362 4.15 4.35 3.00
N SER A 363 4.86 3.89 4.04
CA SER A 363 4.22 3.39 5.26
C SER A 363 3.86 4.54 6.21
N ILE A 364 2.72 4.43 6.89
CA ILE A 364 2.29 5.32 7.97
C ILE A 364 2.67 4.65 9.30
N ILE A 365 3.49 5.30 10.12
CA ILE A 365 3.78 4.92 11.50
C ILE A 365 2.81 5.70 12.40
N ALA A 366 2.11 5.01 13.29
CA ALA A 366 1.12 5.59 14.20
C ALA A 366 1.25 5.04 15.62
N VAL A 367 0.88 5.87 16.60
CA VAL A 367 0.72 5.49 18.00
C VAL A 367 -0.76 5.31 18.32
N ASP A 368 -1.10 4.32 19.12
CA ASP A 368 -2.46 4.17 19.65
C ASP A 368 -2.62 4.78 21.05
N GLU A 369 -3.85 4.82 21.56
CA GLU A 369 -4.13 5.42 22.87
C GLU A 369 -3.50 4.71 24.07
N HIS A 370 -3.00 3.50 23.88
CA HIS A 370 -2.24 2.74 24.88
C HIS A 370 -0.72 2.91 24.74
N GLY A 371 -0.25 3.68 23.76
CA GLY A 371 1.17 3.90 23.49
C GLY A 371 1.82 2.87 22.56
N ARG A 372 1.04 1.90 22.05
CA ARG A 372 1.50 0.88 21.12
C ARG A 372 1.75 1.50 19.75
N ILE A 373 2.75 1.00 19.04
CA ILE A 373 3.16 1.55 17.74
C ILE A 373 2.85 0.57 16.62
N PHE A 374 2.24 1.10 15.56
CA PHE A 374 1.84 0.34 14.39
C PHE A 374 2.39 0.98 13.10
N ALA A 375 2.55 0.16 12.07
CA ALA A 375 2.80 0.60 10.70
C ALA A 375 1.67 0.13 9.77
N LEU A 376 1.30 0.98 8.82
CA LEU A 376 0.31 0.67 7.77
C LEU A 376 0.93 0.98 6.41
N ASP A 377 0.97 0.01 5.51
CA ASP A 377 1.52 0.17 4.15
C ASP A 377 0.70 -0.61 3.12
N GLN A 378 1.21 -0.71 1.89
CA GLN A 378 0.54 -1.43 0.81
C GLN A 378 0.40 -2.94 1.04
N ALA A 379 1.15 -3.53 1.99
CA ALA A 379 1.14 -4.97 2.29
C ALA A 379 0.26 -5.34 3.51
N GLY A 380 -0.15 -4.33 4.30
CA GLY A 380 -1.07 -4.49 5.42
C GLY A 380 -0.72 -3.61 6.60
N GLU A 381 -1.11 -4.10 7.77
CA GLU A 381 -0.97 -3.43 9.05
C GLU A 381 -0.10 -4.28 10.00
N TRP A 382 0.73 -3.63 10.80
CA TRP A 382 1.83 -4.29 11.51
C TRP A 382 2.02 -3.72 12.91
N PHE A 383 2.23 -4.58 13.90
CA PHE A 383 2.59 -4.18 15.27
C PHE A 383 4.11 -4.06 15.40
N LEU A 384 4.61 -2.83 15.53
CA LEU A 384 6.04 -2.54 15.61
C LEU A 384 6.60 -2.73 17.03
N GLY A 385 5.79 -2.44 18.05
CA GLY A 385 6.22 -2.58 19.44
C GLY A 385 5.22 -2.01 20.45
N PRO A 386 5.37 -2.40 21.73
CA PRO A 386 4.52 -1.92 22.82
C PRO A 386 4.70 -0.43 23.14
N ASP A 387 5.81 0.17 22.72
CA ASP A 387 6.14 1.58 22.88
C ASP A 387 7.08 2.05 21.75
N ILE A 388 7.41 3.34 21.76
CA ILE A 388 8.24 3.97 20.73
C ILE A 388 9.68 3.45 20.71
N ASP A 389 10.26 3.11 21.86
CA ASP A 389 11.64 2.62 21.92
C ASP A 389 11.74 1.21 21.32
N ALA A 390 10.79 0.35 21.64
CA ALA A 390 10.67 -0.98 21.06
C ALA A 390 10.42 -0.89 19.54
N ALA A 391 9.56 0.02 19.09
CA ALA A 391 9.27 0.21 17.67
C ALA A 391 10.50 0.71 16.88
N LEU A 392 11.23 1.69 17.41
CA LEU A 392 12.47 2.18 16.79
C LEU A 392 13.53 1.09 16.73
N THR A 393 13.63 0.27 17.79
CA THR A 393 14.51 -0.91 17.80
C THR A 393 14.12 -1.93 16.74
N THR A 394 12.83 -2.24 16.61
CA THR A 394 12.29 -3.14 15.56
C THR A 394 12.66 -2.64 14.17
N LEU A 395 12.44 -1.35 13.89
CA LEU A 395 12.73 -0.75 12.59
C LEU A 395 14.23 -0.70 12.28
N LEU A 396 15.05 -0.23 13.22
CA LEU A 396 16.48 0.01 12.99
C LEU A 396 17.36 -1.25 13.03
N LEU A 397 16.87 -2.33 13.63
CA LEU A 397 17.50 -3.65 13.53
C LEU A 397 16.89 -4.51 12.41
N GLY A 398 15.81 -4.05 11.77
CA GLY A 398 15.11 -4.78 10.73
C GLY A 398 14.55 -6.11 11.22
N ARG A 399 13.84 -6.07 12.36
CA ARG A 399 13.09 -7.22 12.87
C ARG A 399 11.73 -7.29 12.20
N ALA A 400 11.25 -8.49 11.94
CA ALA A 400 9.93 -8.71 11.33
C ALA A 400 8.84 -8.41 12.38
N PRO A 401 8.02 -7.36 12.19
CA PRO A 401 6.90 -7.11 13.09
C PRO A 401 5.78 -8.14 12.88
N ALA A 402 4.97 -8.34 13.92
CA ALA A 402 3.78 -9.18 13.79
C ALA A 402 2.74 -8.48 12.91
N ARG A 403 2.13 -9.22 11.99
CA ARG A 403 1.06 -8.71 11.13
C ARG A 403 -0.25 -8.67 11.91
N VAL A 404 -0.98 -7.58 11.77
CA VAL A 404 -2.33 -7.44 12.33
C VAL A 404 -3.32 -8.05 11.35
N ARG A 405 -4.13 -8.98 11.84
CA ARG A 405 -5.20 -9.63 11.08
C ARG A 405 -6.41 -8.70 10.98
N ASP A 406 -7.33 -9.01 10.06
CA ASP A 406 -8.55 -8.21 9.88
C ASP A 406 -9.50 -8.26 11.11
N ASP A 407 -9.27 -9.16 12.06
CA ASP A 407 -9.95 -9.21 13.36
C ASP A 407 -9.26 -8.42 14.49
N GLY A 408 -8.15 -7.75 14.18
CA GLY A 408 -7.39 -6.93 15.12
C GLY A 408 -6.39 -7.69 15.99
N THR A 409 -6.22 -9.01 15.80
CA THR A 409 -5.20 -9.81 16.52
C THR A 409 -3.85 -9.82 15.79
N TRP A 410 -2.74 -10.06 16.50
CA TRP A 410 -1.40 -10.25 15.93
C TRP A 410 -0.62 -11.35 16.63
#